data_AF-A0A117RUB4-F1
#
_entry.id   AF-A0A117RUB4-F1
#
_cell.length_a   1.000
_cell.length_b   1.000
_cell.length_c   1.000
_cell.angle_alpha   90.00
_cell.angle_beta   90.00
_cell.angle_gamma   90.00
#
_symmetry.space_group_name_H-M   'P 1'
#
loop_
_entity.id
_entity.type
_entity.pdbx_description
1 polymer ?
#
loop_
_entity_poly.entity_id
_entity_poly.type
_entity_poly.pdbx_seq_one_letter_code
_entity_poly.pdbx_strand_id
1 'polypeptide(L)'
;MPGSPRLPRRAARGALLIAAAATAIAVLTACGGSAGTDDGGKAGGGDVASLPSSGTAGGSATATTDPDAGRPQIRLDSSQDDRNRMMAAWEACLKEKGGPNALLEYKKKDGKTPAGTACHSKLPLDPPELDPAKNPHYNDDVRVMIQCMNSKGIKTEAAPNGGPGWALVHGSDMGLPTYEPAERACLPKAFGGGS
;
A
#
# COMPACT_ATOMS: atom_id res chain seq x y z
N MET A 1 -46.11 40.58 32.08
CA MET A 1 -45.86 41.96 32.56
C MET A 1 -45.73 41.90 34.07
N PRO A 2 -44.95 42.74 34.77
CA PRO A 2 -43.78 43.55 34.37
C PRO A 2 -42.57 43.25 35.28
N GLY A 3 -41.40 43.86 35.04
CA GLY A 3 -40.27 43.63 35.96
C GLY A 3 -38.93 44.32 35.72
N SER A 4 -38.82 45.24 34.76
CA SER A 4 -37.94 46.43 34.83
C SER A 4 -36.39 46.29 34.84
N PRO A 5 -35.64 47.36 34.48
CA PRO A 5 -34.57 47.26 33.48
C PRO A 5 -33.25 48.04 33.80
N ARG A 6 -32.37 48.13 32.77
CA ARG A 6 -31.29 49.13 32.49
C ARG A 6 -29.99 49.02 33.33
N LEU A 7 -28.84 48.63 32.72
CA LEU A 7 -27.84 49.41 31.92
C LEU A 7 -27.05 50.45 32.77
N PRO A 8 -25.87 50.94 32.33
CA PRO A 8 -24.59 50.28 32.05
C PRO A 8 -23.43 51.00 32.81
N ARG A 9 -22.19 50.52 32.73
CA ARG A 9 -21.01 51.37 32.99
C ARG A 9 -19.98 51.28 31.86
N ARG A 10 -20.02 52.31 31.02
CA ARG A 10 -18.88 52.83 30.22
C ARG A 10 -17.76 53.25 31.21
N ALA A 11 -16.49 53.44 30.88
CA ALA A 11 -15.82 53.63 29.61
C ALA A 11 -14.32 53.43 29.85
N ALA A 12 -13.58 52.87 28.90
CA ALA A 12 -12.17 53.15 28.76
C ALA A 12 -11.84 53.32 27.26
N ARG A 13 -11.73 54.59 26.89
CA ARG A 13 -10.78 55.22 25.95
C ARG A 13 -10.67 54.61 24.53
N GLY A 14 -11.11 55.42 23.56
CA GLY A 14 -10.66 55.37 22.16
C GLY A 14 -9.15 55.67 22.05
N ALA A 15 -8.50 55.56 20.89
CA ALA A 15 -8.93 55.67 19.50
C ALA A 15 -8.17 54.62 18.66
N LEU A 16 -8.82 53.89 17.75
CA LEU A 16 -9.04 54.23 16.34
C LEU A 16 -7.74 54.46 15.54
N LEU A 17 -7.29 53.43 14.81
CA LEU A 17 -6.83 53.59 13.42
C LEU A 17 -7.32 52.41 12.58
N ILE A 18 -7.85 52.78 11.43
CA ILE A 18 -8.59 52.00 10.43
C ILE A 18 -7.65 51.68 9.26
N ALA A 19 -7.72 50.45 8.73
CA ALA A 19 -7.70 50.12 7.29
C ALA A 19 -7.85 48.59 7.15
N ALA A 20 -9.04 48.07 6.81
CA ALA A 20 -9.51 47.78 5.45
C ALA A 20 -8.68 46.64 4.78
N ALA A 21 -9.09 45.38 4.89
CA ALA A 21 -10.12 44.69 4.07
C ALA A 21 -9.57 44.11 2.75
N ALA A 22 -9.56 42.78 2.64
CA ALA A 22 -9.83 42.06 1.40
C ALA A 22 -10.10 40.57 1.69
N THR A 23 -11.38 40.23 1.78
CA THR A 23 -11.94 38.89 1.63
C THR A 23 -11.74 38.38 0.20
N ALA A 24 -11.28 37.14 0.04
CA ALA A 24 -11.58 36.33 -1.15
C ALA A 24 -11.64 34.85 -0.77
N ILE A 25 -12.87 34.37 -0.54
CA ILE A 25 -13.22 32.95 -0.60
C ILE A 25 -13.47 32.65 -2.08
N ALA A 26 -12.71 31.73 -2.68
CA ALA A 26 -13.04 31.15 -3.97
C ALA A 26 -13.11 29.63 -3.82
N VAL A 27 -14.35 29.15 -3.91
CA VAL A 27 -14.75 27.74 -3.93
C VAL A 27 -14.39 27.17 -5.30
N LEU A 28 -13.61 26.08 -5.36
CA LEU A 28 -13.44 25.31 -6.60
C LEU A 28 -14.66 24.39 -6.78
N THR A 29 -15.71 24.94 -7.40
CA THR A 29 -16.82 24.19 -7.97
C THR A 29 -16.43 23.55 -9.30
N ALA A 30 -16.79 22.28 -9.45
CA ALA A 30 -16.75 21.51 -10.67
C ALA A 30 -17.57 22.14 -11.82
N CYS A 31 -17.10 21.99 -13.06
CA CYS A 31 -17.87 21.74 -14.29
C CYS A 31 -16.83 21.59 -15.43
N GLY A 32 -16.88 20.61 -16.33
CA GLY A 32 -18.06 20.16 -17.04
C GLY A 32 -18.31 21.07 -18.23
N GLY A 33 -17.71 20.74 -19.38
CA GLY A 33 -18.09 21.08 -20.75
C GLY A 33 -18.42 22.55 -21.10
N SER A 34 -17.60 23.14 -21.98
CA SER A 34 -18.07 24.14 -22.94
C SER A 34 -17.39 23.95 -24.28
N ALA A 35 -18.22 23.74 -25.30
CA ALA A 35 -17.87 23.78 -26.71
C ALA A 35 -17.38 25.17 -27.11
N GLY A 36 -16.40 25.21 -28.02
CA GLY A 36 -15.89 26.43 -28.63
C GLY A 36 -15.01 26.09 -29.84
N THR A 37 -15.54 26.42 -31.02
CA THR A 37 -15.08 26.21 -32.40
C THR A 37 -13.67 26.73 -32.73
N ASP A 38 -13.03 25.97 -33.62
CA ASP A 38 -11.87 26.15 -34.53
C ASP A 38 -11.13 27.50 -34.58
N ASP A 39 -9.78 27.51 -34.56
CA ASP A 39 -8.92 27.29 -35.75
C ASP A 39 -7.40 27.46 -35.43
N GLY A 40 -6.57 26.59 -36.01
CA GLY A 40 -5.15 26.80 -36.35
C GLY A 40 -4.08 27.00 -35.25
N GLY A 41 -3.25 25.97 -34.99
CA GLY A 41 -1.90 26.22 -34.45
C GLY A 41 -1.13 25.07 -33.77
N LYS A 42 -0.52 24.18 -34.57
CA LYS A 42 0.78 23.51 -34.36
C LYS A 42 1.14 22.89 -32.97
N ALA A 43 1.16 21.55 -32.99
CA ALA A 43 2.13 20.62 -32.36
C ALA A 43 2.31 20.59 -30.83
N GLY A 44 2.07 19.39 -30.27
CA GLY A 44 2.97 18.82 -29.27
C GLY A 44 2.31 18.25 -28.03
N GLY A 45 2.25 16.91 -27.97
CA GLY A 45 2.55 16.18 -26.74
C GLY A 45 1.44 16.08 -25.71
N GLY A 46 0.67 15.00 -25.82
CA GLY A 46 -0.23 14.57 -24.75
C GLY A 46 -1.16 13.44 -25.14
N ASP A 47 -0.71 12.52 -26.02
CA ASP A 47 -1.42 11.26 -26.27
C ASP A 47 -1.40 10.43 -24.99
N VAL A 48 -2.39 10.66 -24.12
CA VAL A 48 -2.75 9.71 -23.09
C VAL A 48 -3.26 8.47 -23.80
N ALA A 49 -2.46 7.41 -23.80
CA ALA A 49 -2.84 6.11 -24.33
C ALA A 49 -4.02 5.58 -23.51
N SER A 50 -5.22 5.92 -23.94
CA SER A 50 -6.43 5.24 -23.52
C SER A 50 -6.31 3.84 -24.09
N LEU A 51 -5.93 2.87 -23.25
CA LEU A 51 -6.08 1.47 -23.60
C LEU A 51 -7.56 1.29 -23.96
N PRO A 52 -7.89 0.82 -25.18
CA PRO A 52 -9.26 0.47 -25.47
C PRO A 52 -9.62 -0.65 -24.48
N SER A 53 -10.50 -0.36 -23.53
CA SER A 53 -11.35 -1.40 -22.96
C SER A 53 -12.12 -1.95 -24.14
N SER A 54 -11.60 -3.04 -24.71
CA SER A 54 -12.31 -3.86 -25.67
C SER A 54 -13.57 -4.35 -24.97
N GLY A 55 -14.63 -3.57 -25.10
CA GLY A 55 -16.00 -4.04 -25.03
C GLY A 55 -16.16 -5.03 -26.17
N THR A 56 -15.78 -6.27 -25.92
CA THR A 56 -16.17 -7.42 -26.72
C THR A 56 -17.09 -8.27 -25.86
N ALA A 57 -18.23 -8.58 -26.47
CA ALA A 57 -19.24 -9.53 -26.07
C ALA A 57 -18.67 -10.68 -25.22
N GLY A 58 -19.45 -11.07 -24.19
CA GLY A 58 -19.26 -12.22 -23.31
C GLY A 58 -18.27 -13.26 -23.80
N GLY A 59 -16.99 -13.03 -23.52
CA GLY A 59 -16.01 -14.10 -23.46
C GLY A 59 -16.31 -14.84 -22.16
N SER A 60 -16.79 -16.08 -22.27
CA SER A 60 -16.78 -17.01 -21.15
C SER A 60 -15.42 -16.90 -20.48
N ALA A 61 -15.39 -16.43 -19.23
CA ALA A 61 -14.19 -16.49 -18.41
C ALA A 61 -13.81 -17.96 -18.36
N THR A 62 -12.78 -18.34 -19.12
CA THR A 62 -12.15 -19.64 -18.96
C THR A 62 -11.80 -19.72 -17.48
N ALA A 63 -12.36 -20.68 -16.77
CA ALA A 63 -12.00 -20.92 -15.38
C ALA A 63 -10.49 -21.16 -15.37
N THR A 64 -9.75 -20.14 -14.96
CA THR A 64 -8.32 -20.25 -14.78
C THR A 64 -8.09 -21.26 -13.67
N THR A 65 -7.31 -22.30 -13.96
CA THR A 65 -6.90 -23.29 -12.97
C THR A 65 -5.76 -22.79 -12.10
N ASP A 66 -5.24 -21.60 -12.39
CA ASP A 66 -4.22 -20.95 -11.58
C ASP A 66 -4.84 -20.46 -10.26
N PRO A 67 -4.48 -21.06 -9.11
CA PRO A 67 -4.98 -20.65 -7.80
C PRO A 67 -4.63 -19.20 -7.45
N ASP A 68 -3.63 -18.62 -8.13
CA ASP A 68 -3.14 -17.27 -7.88
C ASP A 68 -3.76 -16.20 -8.77
N ALA A 69 -4.55 -16.61 -9.77
CA ALA A 69 -5.13 -15.67 -10.71
C ALA A 69 -6.04 -14.63 -10.05
N GLY A 70 -5.77 -13.35 -10.34
CA GLY A 70 -6.53 -12.22 -9.83
C GLY A 70 -6.16 -11.77 -8.41
N ARG A 71 -5.18 -12.41 -7.76
CA ARG A 71 -4.63 -11.93 -6.48
C ARG A 71 -3.83 -10.63 -6.67
N PRO A 72 -3.89 -9.68 -5.71
CA PRO A 72 -2.97 -8.55 -5.70
C PRO A 72 -1.52 -9.03 -5.65
N GLN A 73 -0.61 -8.33 -6.33
CA GLN A 73 0.82 -8.66 -6.35
C GLN A 73 1.60 -7.57 -5.64
N ILE A 74 2.34 -7.91 -4.59
CA ILE A 74 3.32 -7.00 -3.99
C ILE A 74 4.50 -6.88 -4.95
N ARG A 75 4.95 -5.66 -5.22
CA ARG A 75 6.20 -5.38 -5.93
C ARG A 75 7.34 -5.14 -4.94
N LEU A 76 8.58 -5.41 -5.33
CA LEU A 76 9.76 -5.19 -4.50
C LEU A 76 9.93 -3.72 -4.06
N ASP A 77 9.48 -2.77 -4.89
CA ASP A 77 9.50 -1.32 -4.63
C ASP A 77 8.24 -0.79 -3.94
N SER A 78 7.28 -1.66 -3.58
CA SER A 78 6.07 -1.23 -2.88
C SER A 78 6.43 -0.50 -1.58
N SER A 79 5.74 0.60 -1.28
CA SER A 79 5.90 1.23 0.02
C SER A 79 5.32 0.34 1.13
N GLN A 80 5.69 0.60 2.38
CA GLN A 80 5.06 -0.12 3.50
C GLN A 80 3.56 0.16 3.56
N ASP A 81 3.15 1.39 3.23
CA ASP A 81 1.73 1.75 3.21
C ASP A 81 0.98 1.02 2.09
N ASP A 82 1.61 0.79 0.93
CA ASP A 82 1.04 -0.04 -0.13
C ASP A 82 0.84 -1.48 0.31
N ARG A 83 1.88 -2.09 0.90
CA ARG A 83 1.80 -3.46 1.45
C ARG A 83 0.70 -3.56 2.50
N ASN A 84 0.65 -2.60 3.43
CA ASN A 84 -0.37 -2.56 4.47
C ASN A 84 -1.78 -2.42 3.89
N ARG A 85 -1.97 -1.58 2.85
CA ARG A 85 -3.27 -1.45 2.17
C ARG A 85 -3.71 -2.75 1.51
N MET A 86 -2.80 -3.45 0.83
CA MET A 86 -3.10 -4.75 0.21
C MET A 86 -3.46 -5.81 1.26
N MET A 87 -2.69 -5.89 2.35
CA MET A 87 -2.94 -6.82 3.45
C MET A 87 -4.24 -6.51 4.19
N ALA A 88 -4.56 -5.22 4.42
CA ALA A 88 -5.77 -4.81 5.12
C ALA A 88 -7.04 -5.28 4.42
N ALA A 89 -7.05 -5.35 3.08
CA ALA A 89 -8.20 -5.86 2.33
C ALA A 89 -8.44 -7.37 2.59
N TRP A 90 -7.37 -8.15 2.71
CA TRP A 90 -7.43 -9.56 3.05
C TRP A 90 -7.85 -9.78 4.51
N GLU A 91 -7.25 -9.04 5.45
CA GLU A 91 -7.59 -9.12 6.88
C GLU A 91 -9.04 -8.73 7.16
N ALA A 92 -9.54 -7.68 6.48
CA ALA A 92 -10.94 -7.29 6.56
C ALA A 92 -11.88 -8.41 6.09
N CYS A 93 -11.53 -9.09 4.99
CA CYS A 93 -12.29 -10.25 4.53
C CYS A 93 -12.26 -11.39 5.54
N LEU A 94 -11.09 -11.71 6.12
CA LEU A 94 -11.00 -12.75 7.14
C LEU A 94 -11.91 -12.43 8.33
N LYS A 95 -11.88 -11.18 8.82
CA LYS A 95 -12.74 -10.73 9.92
C LYS A 95 -14.23 -10.83 9.58
N GLU A 96 -14.62 -10.46 8.36
CA GLU A 96 -15.99 -10.55 7.88
C GLU A 96 -16.48 -12.01 7.79
N LYS A 97 -15.64 -12.93 7.27
CA LYS A 97 -16.03 -14.31 6.99
C LYS A 97 -15.81 -15.28 8.17
N GLY A 98 -14.87 -14.98 9.06
CA GLY A 98 -14.47 -15.88 10.16
C GLY A 98 -14.57 -15.25 11.56
N GLY A 99 -15.03 -14.00 11.66
CA GLY A 99 -15.17 -13.30 12.94
C GLY A 99 -13.85 -12.79 13.54
N PRO A 100 -13.86 -12.31 14.79
CA PRO A 100 -12.72 -11.61 15.40
C PRO A 100 -11.46 -12.47 15.56
N ASN A 101 -11.59 -13.80 15.59
CA ASN A 101 -10.46 -14.73 15.73
C ASN A 101 -9.99 -15.33 14.40
N ALA A 102 -10.56 -14.89 13.26
CA ALA A 102 -10.30 -15.50 11.95
C ALA A 102 -8.81 -15.53 11.58
N LEU A 103 -8.07 -14.45 11.86
CA LEU A 103 -6.64 -14.38 11.56
C LEU A 103 -5.82 -15.39 12.38
N LEU A 104 -6.17 -15.58 13.66
CA LEU A 104 -5.52 -16.57 14.51
C LEU A 104 -5.81 -17.99 14.03
N GLU A 105 -7.06 -18.28 13.70
CA GLU A 105 -7.47 -19.59 13.18
C GLU A 105 -6.86 -19.88 11.80
N TYR A 106 -6.76 -18.86 10.94
CA TYR A 106 -6.06 -18.95 9.66
C TYR A 106 -4.61 -19.39 9.89
N LYS A 107 -3.88 -18.71 10.79
CA LYS A 107 -2.47 -19.04 11.10
C LYS A 107 -2.31 -20.44 11.69
N LYS A 108 -3.16 -20.83 12.65
CA LYS A 108 -3.10 -22.16 13.30
C LYS A 108 -3.36 -23.33 12.36
N LYS A 109 -4.12 -23.10 11.28
CA LYS A 109 -4.53 -24.14 10.32
C LYS A 109 -3.84 -23.98 8.97
N ASP A 110 -2.76 -23.21 8.90
CA ASP A 110 -2.00 -22.95 7.67
C ASP A 110 -2.91 -22.52 6.49
N GLY A 111 -3.84 -21.61 6.80
CA GLY A 111 -4.82 -21.09 5.85
C GLY A 111 -6.01 -22.00 5.53
N LYS A 112 -6.03 -23.26 6.02
CA LYS A 112 -7.08 -24.25 5.77
C LYS A 112 -8.33 -24.01 6.62
N THR A 113 -8.96 -22.86 6.42
CA THR A 113 -10.23 -22.47 7.04
C THR A 113 -11.23 -22.04 5.97
N PRO A 114 -12.55 -22.08 6.25
CA PRO A 114 -13.56 -21.56 5.34
C PRO A 114 -13.32 -20.08 4.99
N ALA A 115 -12.94 -19.26 5.98
CA ALA A 115 -12.59 -17.85 5.77
C ALA A 115 -11.31 -17.70 4.92
N GLY A 116 -10.28 -18.51 5.17
CA GLY A 116 -9.05 -18.51 4.37
C GLY A 116 -9.32 -18.85 2.90
N THR A 117 -10.15 -19.86 2.65
CA THR A 117 -10.58 -20.23 1.29
C THR A 117 -11.37 -19.11 0.63
N ALA A 118 -12.35 -18.55 1.35
CA ALA A 118 -13.20 -17.47 0.83
C ALA A 118 -12.44 -16.18 0.54
N CYS A 119 -11.35 -15.92 1.27
CA CYS A 119 -10.55 -14.71 1.17
C CYS A 119 -9.26 -14.89 0.37
N HIS A 120 -8.98 -16.08 -0.19
CA HIS A 120 -7.73 -16.39 -0.88
C HIS A 120 -7.40 -15.40 -2.00
N SER A 121 -8.40 -15.05 -2.82
CA SER A 121 -8.23 -14.10 -3.94
C SER A 121 -7.83 -12.68 -3.51
N LYS A 122 -7.97 -12.33 -2.22
CA LYS A 122 -7.54 -11.04 -1.66
C LYS A 122 -6.16 -11.10 -1.03
N LEU A 123 -5.63 -12.29 -0.75
CA LEU A 123 -4.31 -12.44 -0.15
C LEU A 123 -3.27 -11.97 -1.16
N PRO A 124 -2.46 -10.94 -0.86
CA PRO A 124 -1.43 -10.51 -1.78
C PRO A 124 -0.40 -11.62 -2.02
N LEU A 125 0.15 -11.68 -3.22
CA LEU A 125 1.33 -12.48 -3.56
C LEU A 125 2.59 -11.72 -3.15
N ASP A 126 3.57 -12.44 -2.63
CA ASP A 126 4.91 -11.90 -2.41
C ASP A 126 5.59 -11.58 -3.76
N PRO A 127 6.53 -10.61 -3.79
CA PRO A 127 7.27 -10.27 -5.00
C PRO A 127 7.83 -11.51 -5.70
N PRO A 128 7.68 -11.65 -7.03
CA PRO A 128 8.15 -12.83 -7.76
C PRO A 128 9.67 -13.02 -7.65
N GLU A 129 10.43 -11.97 -7.36
CA GLU A 129 11.87 -12.04 -7.13
C GLU A 129 12.22 -12.82 -5.85
N LEU A 130 11.30 -12.90 -4.87
CA LEU A 130 11.46 -13.69 -3.65
C LEU A 130 11.01 -15.15 -3.80
N ASP A 131 10.52 -15.55 -4.98
CA ASP A 131 10.07 -16.90 -5.25
C ASP A 131 11.20 -17.69 -5.94
N PRO A 132 11.76 -18.74 -5.32
CA PRO A 132 12.83 -19.55 -5.91
C PRO A 132 12.41 -20.24 -7.23
N ALA A 133 11.12 -20.42 -7.48
CA ALA A 133 10.63 -20.99 -8.73
C ALA A 133 10.57 -19.96 -9.87
N LYS A 134 10.54 -18.66 -9.56
CA LYS A 134 10.42 -17.56 -10.53
C LYS A 134 11.70 -16.76 -10.68
N ASN A 135 12.59 -16.79 -9.68
CA ASN A 135 13.87 -16.10 -9.70
C ASN A 135 15.04 -17.08 -9.96
N PRO A 136 15.67 -17.08 -11.15
CA PRO A 136 16.82 -17.92 -11.45
C PRO A 136 18.09 -17.55 -10.63
N HIS A 137 18.16 -16.35 -10.07
CA HIS A 137 19.26 -15.85 -9.26
C HIS A 137 19.01 -15.95 -7.75
N TYR A 138 17.89 -16.58 -7.33
CA TYR A 138 17.42 -16.60 -5.96
C TYR A 138 18.50 -16.92 -4.92
N ASN A 139 19.33 -17.95 -5.16
CA ASN A 139 20.35 -18.36 -4.21
C ASN A 139 21.49 -17.33 -4.07
N ASP A 140 21.84 -16.62 -5.14
CA ASP A 140 22.86 -15.57 -5.09
C ASP A 140 22.29 -14.32 -4.40
N ASP A 141 21.04 -13.96 -4.70
CA ASP A 141 20.32 -12.87 -4.05
C ASP A 141 20.16 -13.12 -2.54
N VAL A 142 19.84 -14.36 -2.14
CA VAL A 142 19.81 -14.77 -0.71
C VAL A 142 21.16 -14.55 -0.03
N ARG A 143 22.29 -14.85 -0.70
CA ARG A 143 23.63 -14.58 -0.14
C ARG A 143 23.87 -13.08 0.03
N VAL A 144 23.45 -12.26 -0.93
CA VAL A 144 23.52 -10.79 -0.84
C VAL A 144 22.65 -10.27 0.31
N MET A 145 21.45 -10.83 0.49
CA MET A 145 20.55 -10.49 1.59
C MET A 145 21.20 -10.80 2.95
N ILE A 146 21.72 -12.02 3.12
CA ILE A 146 22.42 -12.46 4.34
C ILE A 146 23.61 -11.53 4.65
N GLN A 147 24.44 -11.22 3.65
CA GLN A 147 25.60 -10.34 3.84
C GLN A 147 25.16 -8.92 4.23
N CYS A 148 24.12 -8.39 3.58
CA CYS A 148 23.59 -7.07 3.87
C CYS A 148 23.02 -6.98 5.29
N MET A 149 22.19 -7.95 5.70
CA MET A 149 21.61 -7.98 7.05
C MET A 149 22.71 -8.10 8.12
N ASN A 150 23.68 -8.99 7.92
CA ASN A 150 24.82 -9.14 8.82
C ASN A 150 25.67 -7.85 8.92
N SER A 151 25.86 -7.12 7.82
CA SER A 151 26.58 -5.84 7.83
C SER A 151 25.86 -4.75 8.63
N LYS A 152 24.55 -4.88 8.83
CA LYS A 152 23.70 -3.99 9.61
C LYS A 152 23.50 -4.47 11.06
N GLY A 153 24.20 -5.53 11.47
CA GLY A 153 24.16 -6.06 12.83
C GLY A 153 22.99 -7.01 13.10
N ILE A 154 22.22 -7.40 12.09
CA ILE A 154 21.17 -8.41 12.22
C ILE A 154 21.77 -9.76 11.83
N LYS A 155 21.83 -10.72 12.78
CA LYS A 155 22.49 -12.00 12.51
C LYS A 155 21.59 -12.92 11.70
N THR A 156 22.02 -13.21 10.49
CA THR A 156 21.23 -13.97 9.51
C THR A 156 22.09 -15.05 8.85
N GLU A 157 21.48 -16.19 8.57
CA GLU A 157 22.08 -17.33 7.88
C GLU A 157 21.13 -17.90 6.83
N ALA A 158 21.62 -18.83 6.00
CA ALA A 158 20.75 -19.56 5.07
C ALA A 158 19.73 -20.39 5.86
N ALA A 159 18.51 -20.52 5.35
CA ALA A 159 17.47 -21.28 6.04
C ALA A 159 17.94 -22.74 6.30
N PRO A 160 17.70 -23.29 7.50
CA PRO A 160 18.19 -24.60 7.89
C PRO A 160 17.56 -25.73 7.06
N ASN A 161 18.19 -26.90 7.06
CA ASN A 161 17.72 -28.12 6.38
C ASN A 161 17.54 -27.98 4.85
N GLY A 162 18.27 -27.05 4.21
CA GLY A 162 18.15 -26.80 2.78
C GLY A 162 16.82 -26.14 2.39
N GLY A 163 16.14 -25.49 3.35
CA GLY A 163 14.98 -24.67 3.06
C GLY A 163 15.33 -23.46 2.18
N PRO A 164 14.38 -22.92 1.42
CA PRO A 164 14.60 -21.72 0.63
C PRO A 164 14.78 -20.49 1.55
N GLY A 165 15.63 -19.56 1.14
CA GLY A 165 15.74 -18.24 1.76
C GLY A 165 16.75 -18.13 2.89
N TRP A 166 16.48 -17.22 3.82
CA TRP A 166 17.33 -16.91 4.97
C TRP A 166 16.54 -16.97 6.27
N ALA A 167 17.25 -17.16 7.38
CA ALA A 167 16.70 -17.19 8.72
C ALA A 167 17.54 -16.34 9.68
N LEU A 168 16.90 -15.81 10.71
CA LEU A 168 17.61 -15.17 11.81
C LEU A 168 18.29 -16.22 12.68
N VAL A 169 19.55 -15.98 13.03
CA VAL A 169 20.28 -16.81 13.99
C VAL A 169 19.66 -16.66 15.39
N HIS A 170 19.19 -15.45 15.73
CA HIS A 170 18.50 -15.17 16.97
C HIS A 170 17.12 -14.58 16.66
N GLY A 171 16.05 -15.33 17.00
CA GLY A 171 14.68 -14.86 16.78
C GLY A 171 14.34 -13.55 17.50
N SER A 172 15.08 -13.21 18.56
CA SER A 172 14.98 -11.92 19.24
C SER A 172 15.36 -10.72 18.36
N ASP A 173 16.16 -10.94 17.31
CA ASP A 173 16.62 -9.86 16.43
C ASP A 173 15.45 -9.22 15.65
N MET A 174 14.32 -9.92 15.46
CA MET A 174 13.10 -9.32 14.90
C MET A 174 12.56 -8.16 15.74
N GLY A 175 12.81 -8.16 17.05
CA GLY A 175 12.37 -7.10 17.96
C GLY A 175 13.27 -5.87 17.95
N LEU A 176 14.39 -5.90 17.23
CA LEU A 176 15.31 -4.77 17.17
C LEU A 176 14.68 -3.63 16.36
N PRO A 177 14.81 -2.37 16.79
CA PRO A 177 14.30 -1.22 16.02
C PRO A 177 15.02 -1.07 14.66
N THR A 178 16.16 -1.73 14.48
CA THR A 178 16.95 -1.76 13.25
C THR A 178 16.54 -2.85 12.28
N TYR A 179 15.74 -3.84 12.68
CA TYR A 179 15.36 -4.99 11.84
C TYR A 179 14.61 -4.53 10.58
N GLU A 180 13.46 -3.89 10.76
CA GLU A 180 12.59 -3.40 9.68
C GLU A 180 13.31 -2.41 8.73
N PRO A 181 14.08 -1.42 9.22
CA PRO A 181 14.91 -0.59 8.36
C PRO A 181 16.00 -1.35 7.62
N ALA A 182 16.62 -2.36 8.25
CA ALA A 182 17.67 -3.17 7.64
C ALA A 182 17.10 -4.01 6.50
N GLU A 183 16.01 -4.74 6.75
CA GLU A 183 15.34 -5.58 5.77
C GLU A 183 14.89 -4.75 4.56
N ARG A 184 14.24 -3.60 4.79
CA ARG A 184 13.81 -2.68 3.73
C ARG A 184 14.94 -2.13 2.86
N ALA A 185 16.13 -1.96 3.42
CA ALA A 185 17.30 -1.52 2.67
C ALA A 185 17.99 -2.68 1.95
N CYS A 186 17.96 -3.89 2.52
CA CYS A 186 18.66 -5.06 1.99
C CYS A 186 17.88 -5.82 0.93
N LEU A 187 16.55 -5.91 1.08
CA LEU A 187 15.68 -6.64 0.17
C LEU A 187 15.76 -6.14 -1.29
N PRO A 188 15.60 -4.83 -1.60
CA PRO A 188 15.78 -4.34 -2.96
C PRO A 188 17.23 -4.42 -3.45
N LYS A 189 18.22 -4.34 -2.55
CA LYS A 189 19.63 -4.52 -2.92
C LYS A 189 19.94 -5.95 -3.34
N ALA A 190 19.34 -6.92 -2.67
CA ALA A 190 19.52 -8.34 -2.95
C ALA A 190 18.72 -8.79 -4.17
N PHE A 191 17.45 -8.41 -4.27
CA PHE A 191 16.51 -8.98 -5.23
C PHE A 191 16.09 -8.01 -6.35
N GLY A 192 16.53 -6.75 -6.34
CA GLY A 192 16.05 -5.69 -7.25
C GLY A 192 16.80 -5.57 -8.58
N GLY A 193 17.72 -6.48 -8.88
CA GLY A 193 18.52 -6.45 -10.10
C GLY A 193 19.84 -5.68 -9.92
N GLY A 194 20.91 -6.42 -9.69
CA GLY A 194 22.27 -5.89 -9.59
C GLY A 194 23.26 -6.90 -9.04
N SER A 195 23.46 -8.01 -9.77
CA SER A 195 24.72 -8.76 -9.74
C SER A 195 25.78 -8.02 -10.55
#